data_AF-A0A075AXQ8-F1
#
_entry.id   AF-A0A075AXQ8-F1
#
_cell.length_a   1.000
_cell.length_b   1.000
_cell.length_c   1.000
_cell.angle_alpha   90.00
_cell.angle_beta   90.00
_cell.angle_gamma   90.00
#
_symmetry.space_group_name_H-M   'P 1'
#
loop_
_entity.id
_entity.type
_entity.pdbx_description
1 polymer ?
#
loop_
_entity_poly.entity_id
_entity_poly.type
_entity_poly.pdbx_seq_one_letter_code
_entity_poly.pdbx_strand_id
1 'polypeptide(L)'
;MEELQRQLTYYERSFLVVLEFAIKNIHIFKQSHQDLMGLYKRLETDEQRLLLRAYQRQQSILFTNKLKYDEIHDISSGVDALVSHNLCQTYEDVDSFIDKLTNDDLSQICNEILETKPKEKNDLRDLVKQNITKEILIEIQGKITGKAFSLCVKVREWIDYMCFAFFGNSRETFSTIILSNIGRQNYVNYEISGNSFFKSKNALENFHLYYNVKEYLYNELITKDSQIDFDDNIKEKAKEIKSDIAKFLSYFKETFVEPKFRKFILKELLNQVKYCLGRRGKWWIEYIKMDSSIIKVSLLASKDHFVRNGDRYAIKNKYYNKAYKKNQRPILEYTIKTITGKILAKNTASTRLIFCGLDGNPCNVEELAIQVKNILAPYLSIINWMVGRLFTVRVEF
;
A
#
# COMPACT_ATOMS: atom_id res chain seq x y z
N MET A 1 33.65 14.76 -3.40
CA MET A 1 32.32 14.19 -3.08
C MET A 1 31.22 15.25 -3.19
N GLU A 2 31.33 16.42 -2.54
CA GLU A 2 30.32 17.49 -2.65
C GLU A 2 30.16 18.07 -4.07
N GLU A 3 31.24 18.19 -4.84
CA GLU A 3 31.19 18.74 -6.20
C GLU A 3 30.58 17.75 -7.22
N LEU A 4 30.83 16.45 -7.02
CA LEU A 4 30.18 15.38 -7.79
C LEU A 4 28.67 15.28 -7.46
N GLN A 5 28.29 15.53 -6.19
CA GLN A 5 26.90 15.55 -5.76
C GLN A 5 26.09 16.72 -6.35
N ARG A 6 26.73 17.82 -6.74
CA ARG A 6 26.05 18.97 -7.39
C ARG A 6 25.62 18.68 -8.83
N GLN A 7 26.27 17.74 -9.52
CA GLN A 7 25.93 17.34 -10.89
C GLN A 7 24.80 16.30 -10.95
N LEU A 8 24.45 15.70 -9.81
CA LEU A 8 23.40 14.69 -9.73
C LEU A 8 22.02 15.34 -9.57
N THR A 9 21.05 14.84 -10.34
CA THR A 9 19.65 15.17 -10.15
C THR A 9 19.15 14.70 -8.77
N TYR A 10 18.02 15.23 -8.32
CA TYR A 10 17.46 14.88 -7.02
C TYR A 10 17.11 13.38 -6.90
N TYR A 11 16.69 12.74 -7.99
CA TYR A 11 16.31 11.33 -7.96
C TYR A 11 17.54 10.41 -7.98
N GLU A 12 18.60 10.78 -8.70
CA GLU A 12 19.88 10.07 -8.63
C GLU A 12 20.42 10.10 -7.19
N ARG A 13 20.46 11.29 -6.57
CA ARG A 13 20.85 11.41 -5.16
C ARG A 13 20.01 10.55 -4.23
N SER A 14 18.69 10.50 -4.47
CA SER A 14 17.78 9.64 -3.71
C SER A 14 18.09 8.16 -3.90
N PHE A 15 18.41 7.73 -5.11
CA PHE A 15 18.73 6.34 -5.38
C PHE A 15 20.07 5.94 -4.77
N LEU A 16 21.07 6.82 -4.85
CA LEU A 16 22.37 6.58 -4.24
C LEU A 16 22.28 6.35 -2.75
N VAL A 17 21.42 7.07 -2.02
CA VAL A 17 21.19 6.81 -0.58
C VAL A 17 20.75 5.36 -0.33
N VAL A 18 19.81 4.84 -1.13
CA VAL A 18 19.33 3.46 -1.03
C VAL A 18 20.42 2.48 -1.44
N LEU A 19 21.13 2.77 -2.52
CA LEU A 19 22.16 1.92 -3.06
C LEU A 19 23.36 1.80 -2.10
N GLU A 20 23.79 2.91 -1.49
CA GLU A 20 24.84 2.94 -0.47
C GLU A 20 24.45 2.12 0.77
N PHE A 21 23.20 2.26 1.23
CA PHE A 21 22.67 1.41 2.29
C PHE A 21 22.72 -0.07 1.89
N ALA A 22 22.30 -0.41 0.68
CA ALA A 22 22.27 -1.79 0.20
C ALA A 22 23.69 -2.38 0.09
N ILE A 23 24.66 -1.61 -0.40
CA ILE A 23 26.08 -2.00 -0.49
C ILE A 23 26.67 -2.21 0.91
N LYS A 24 26.41 -1.28 1.85
CA LYS A 24 26.88 -1.43 3.24
C LYS A 24 26.34 -2.70 3.90
N ASN A 25 25.17 -3.17 3.47
CA ASN A 25 24.51 -4.36 3.97
C ASN A 25 24.49 -5.50 2.94
N ILE A 26 25.46 -5.58 2.03
CA ILE A 26 25.44 -6.53 0.88
C ILE A 26 25.10 -7.98 1.25
N HIS A 27 25.54 -8.44 2.43
CA HIS A 27 25.34 -9.78 2.97
C HIS A 27 23.87 -10.19 3.19
N ILE A 28 22.92 -9.24 3.24
CA ILE A 28 21.49 -9.55 3.36
C ILE A 28 20.79 -9.70 1.99
N PHE A 29 21.47 -9.42 0.89
CA PHE A 29 20.89 -9.48 -0.46
C PHE A 29 21.26 -10.78 -1.18
N LYS A 30 20.41 -11.24 -2.10
CA LYS A 30 20.71 -12.38 -2.97
C LYS A 30 21.78 -12.03 -4.00
N GLN A 31 22.52 -13.03 -4.48
CA GLN A 31 23.56 -12.83 -5.50
C GLN A 31 23.04 -12.07 -6.73
N SER A 32 21.86 -12.45 -7.24
CA SER A 32 21.22 -11.76 -8.37
C SER A 32 21.00 -10.25 -8.14
N HIS A 33 20.66 -9.84 -6.92
CA HIS A 33 20.52 -8.43 -6.57
C HIS A 33 21.88 -7.73 -6.43
N GLN A 34 22.89 -8.43 -5.92
CA GLN A 34 24.26 -7.91 -5.84
C GLN A 34 24.85 -7.69 -7.24
N ASP A 35 24.59 -8.62 -8.16
CA ASP A 35 25.02 -8.53 -9.56
C ASP A 35 24.38 -7.31 -10.24
N LEU A 36 23.08 -7.05 -9.98
CA LEU A 36 22.38 -5.85 -10.47
C LEU A 36 22.95 -4.55 -9.88
N MET A 37 23.31 -4.53 -8.59
CA MET A 37 24.01 -3.37 -7.99
C MET A 37 25.36 -3.12 -8.68
N GLY A 38 26.11 -4.19 -8.95
CA GLY A 38 27.38 -4.11 -9.67
C GLY A 38 27.21 -3.65 -11.11
N LEU A 39 26.18 -4.14 -11.80
CA LEU A 39 25.84 -3.74 -13.16
C LEU A 39 25.43 -2.28 -13.24
N TYR A 40 24.54 -1.82 -12.34
CA TYR A 40 24.11 -0.43 -12.29
C TYR A 40 25.28 0.55 -12.18
N LYS A 41 26.29 0.22 -11.34
CA LYS A 41 27.50 1.05 -11.21
C LYS A 41 28.37 1.14 -12.46
N ARG A 42 28.24 0.18 -13.38
CA ARG A 42 29.00 0.16 -14.64
C ARG A 42 28.26 0.82 -15.79
N LEU A 43 26.96 1.06 -15.64
CA LEU A 43 26.17 1.79 -16.62
C LEU A 43 26.69 3.23 -16.76
N GLU A 44 26.57 3.79 -17.96
CA GLU A 44 26.84 5.20 -18.19
C GLU A 44 25.82 6.09 -17.50
N THR A 45 26.13 7.38 -17.33
CA THR A 45 25.27 8.32 -16.60
C THR A 45 23.86 8.43 -17.20
N ASP A 46 23.76 8.51 -18.53
CA ASP A 46 22.47 8.63 -19.21
C ASP A 46 21.64 7.33 -19.08
N GLU A 47 22.29 6.17 -19.11
CA GLU A 47 21.67 4.86 -18.88
C GLU A 47 21.14 4.73 -17.45
N GLN A 48 21.92 5.14 -16.44
CA GLN A 48 21.52 5.16 -15.04
C GLN A 48 20.29 6.05 -14.83
N ARG A 49 20.31 7.25 -15.41
CA ARG A 49 19.19 8.21 -15.35
C ARG A 49 17.93 7.64 -16.00
N LEU A 50 18.07 7.09 -17.20
CA LEU A 50 16.96 6.51 -17.94
C LEU A 50 16.34 5.33 -17.20
N LEU A 51 17.16 4.46 -16.59
CA LEU A 51 16.70 3.34 -15.77
C LEU A 51 15.82 3.82 -14.60
N LEU A 52 16.29 4.81 -13.85
CA LEU A 52 15.55 5.35 -12.70
C LEU A 52 14.27 6.07 -13.13
N ARG A 53 14.33 6.84 -14.22
CA ARG A 53 13.16 7.49 -14.81
C ARG A 53 12.12 6.48 -15.29
N ALA A 54 12.57 5.39 -15.91
CA ALA A 54 11.69 4.31 -16.34
C ALA A 54 11.04 3.59 -15.15
N TYR A 55 11.81 3.32 -14.09
CA TYR A 55 11.31 2.71 -12.85
C TYR A 55 10.22 3.57 -12.18
N GLN A 56 10.44 4.89 -12.09
CA GLN A 56 9.48 5.83 -11.47
C GLN A 56 8.15 5.96 -12.20
N ARG A 57 8.08 5.57 -13.48
CA ARG A 57 6.83 5.63 -14.24
C ARG A 57 5.93 4.45 -13.90
N GLN A 58 4.64 4.78 -13.74
CA GLN A 58 3.57 3.80 -13.51
C GLN A 58 3.26 2.96 -14.76
N GLN A 59 3.55 3.49 -15.95
CA GLN A 59 3.31 2.80 -17.22
C GLN A 59 4.26 1.59 -17.34
N SER A 60 3.71 0.45 -17.75
CA SER A 60 4.50 -0.75 -18.01
C SER A 60 5.33 -0.61 -19.28
N ILE A 61 4.78 0.03 -20.32
CA ILE A 61 5.44 0.26 -21.62
C ILE A 61 5.71 1.75 -21.79
N LEU A 62 6.91 2.07 -22.26
CA LEU A 62 7.40 3.42 -22.52
C LEU A 62 7.78 3.56 -23.99
N PHE A 63 7.54 4.75 -24.53
CA PHE A 63 7.78 5.10 -25.93
C PHE A 63 8.84 6.19 -25.99
N THR A 64 9.97 5.92 -26.63
CA THR A 64 11.15 6.82 -26.62
C THR A 64 10.83 8.25 -27.05
N ASN A 65 9.96 8.46 -28.04
CA ASN A 65 9.61 9.80 -28.52
C ASN A 65 8.72 10.62 -27.55
N LYS A 66 8.06 9.94 -26.60
CA LYS A 66 7.25 10.56 -25.54
C LYS A 66 8.07 10.85 -24.29
N LEU A 67 9.31 10.38 -24.23
CA LEU A 67 10.21 10.69 -23.14
C LEU A 67 10.95 11.99 -23.49
N LYS A 68 10.77 13.02 -22.68
CA LYS A 68 11.49 14.30 -22.81
C LYS A 68 12.18 14.58 -21.48
N TYR A 69 13.49 14.41 -21.46
CA TYR A 69 14.33 14.59 -20.29
C TYR A 69 15.55 15.40 -20.69
N ASP A 70 15.63 16.65 -20.26
CA ASP A 70 16.72 17.56 -20.62
C ASP A 70 18.07 17.06 -20.09
N GLU A 71 18.05 16.23 -19.04
CA GLU A 71 19.24 15.65 -18.43
C GLU A 71 19.76 14.36 -19.11
N ILE A 72 19.09 13.85 -20.14
CA ILE A 72 19.46 12.62 -20.88
C ILE A 72 19.64 12.98 -22.35
N HIS A 73 20.86 12.83 -22.88
CA HIS A 73 21.20 13.33 -24.21
C HIS A 73 20.60 12.47 -25.32
N ASP A 74 20.75 11.14 -25.23
CA ASP A 74 20.20 10.21 -26.21
C ASP A 74 19.43 9.07 -25.53
N ILE A 75 18.11 9.23 -25.48
CA ILE A 75 17.21 8.23 -24.93
C ILE A 75 17.20 6.95 -25.76
N SER A 76 17.32 7.04 -27.09
CA SER A 76 17.25 5.86 -27.96
C SER A 76 18.48 4.97 -27.77
N SER A 77 19.67 5.58 -27.75
CA SER A 77 20.92 4.87 -27.46
C SER A 77 20.92 4.31 -26.03
N GLY A 78 20.44 5.09 -25.05
CA GLY A 78 20.29 4.60 -23.68
C GLY A 78 19.36 3.38 -23.56
N VAL A 79 18.25 3.35 -24.32
CA VAL A 79 17.38 2.16 -24.36
C VAL A 79 18.13 0.95 -24.92
N ASP A 80 18.87 1.11 -26.03
CA ASP A 80 19.61 0.00 -26.65
C ASP A 80 20.65 -0.58 -25.70
N ALA A 81 21.37 0.28 -24.99
CA ALA A 81 22.35 -0.14 -23.99
C ALA A 81 21.68 -0.90 -22.83
N LEU A 82 20.56 -0.38 -22.29
CA LEU A 82 19.81 -1.06 -21.24
C LEU A 82 19.23 -2.41 -21.69
N VAL A 83 18.81 -2.52 -22.95
CA VAL A 83 18.37 -3.79 -23.55
C VAL A 83 19.54 -4.76 -23.69
N SER A 84 20.71 -4.31 -24.13
CA SER A 84 21.92 -5.15 -24.24
C SER A 84 22.37 -5.73 -22.89
N HIS A 85 22.11 -4.99 -21.81
CA HIS A 85 22.35 -5.42 -20.43
C HIS A 85 21.20 -6.23 -19.82
N ASN A 86 20.16 -6.55 -20.58
CA ASN A 86 18.94 -7.24 -20.12
C ASN A 86 18.27 -6.53 -18.93
N LEU A 87 18.34 -5.20 -18.88
CA LEU A 87 17.66 -4.37 -17.87
C LEU A 87 16.30 -3.88 -18.38
N CYS A 88 16.20 -3.70 -19.70
CA CYS A 88 14.97 -3.42 -20.42
C CYS A 88 14.70 -4.53 -21.44
N GLN A 89 13.45 -4.62 -21.88
CA GLN A 89 13.01 -5.45 -23.00
C GLN A 89 12.26 -4.59 -24.01
N THR A 90 12.47 -4.87 -25.29
CA THR A 90 11.71 -4.27 -26.38
C THR A 90 10.36 -4.97 -26.53
N TYR A 91 9.35 -4.23 -27.00
CA TYR A 91 8.05 -4.83 -27.32
C TYR A 91 7.95 -5.14 -28.80
N GLU A 92 7.80 -6.43 -29.06
CA GLU A 92 7.45 -6.98 -30.38
C GLU A 92 6.03 -7.56 -30.38
N ASP A 93 5.42 -7.72 -29.20
CA ASP A 93 4.04 -8.19 -29.07
C ASP A 93 3.05 -7.07 -29.40
N VAL A 94 2.19 -7.36 -30.36
CA VAL A 94 1.34 -6.41 -31.04
C VAL A 94 0.12 -6.02 -30.18
N ASP A 95 -0.50 -6.99 -29.53
CA ASP A 95 -1.72 -6.76 -28.74
C ASP A 95 -1.42 -5.91 -27.50
N SER A 96 -0.38 -6.27 -26.75
CA SER A 96 0.01 -5.52 -25.56
C SER A 96 0.54 -4.12 -25.88
N PHE A 97 1.18 -3.94 -27.04
CA PHE A 97 1.61 -2.63 -27.54
C PHE A 97 0.41 -1.70 -27.80
N ILE A 98 -0.57 -2.17 -28.57
CA ILE A 98 -1.75 -1.37 -28.95
C ILE A 98 -2.55 -0.95 -27.72
N ASP A 99 -2.66 -1.83 -26.72
CA ASP A 99 -3.42 -1.54 -25.52
C ASP A 99 -2.83 -0.38 -24.69
N LYS A 100 -1.57 0.01 -24.94
CA LYS A 100 -0.89 1.13 -24.27
C LYS A 100 -0.86 2.40 -25.09
N LEU A 101 -1.35 2.38 -26.32
CA LEU A 101 -1.48 3.58 -27.14
C LEU A 101 -2.63 4.45 -26.67
N THR A 102 -2.48 5.76 -26.88
CA THR A 102 -3.54 6.75 -26.65
C THR A 102 -4.46 6.80 -27.88
N ASN A 103 -5.66 7.39 -27.73
CA ASN A 103 -6.56 7.54 -28.87
C ASN A 103 -5.98 8.45 -29.95
N ASP A 104 -5.10 9.37 -29.60
CA ASP A 104 -4.42 10.25 -30.55
C ASP A 104 -3.40 9.45 -31.38
N ASP A 105 -2.60 8.58 -30.73
CA ASP A 105 -1.69 7.67 -31.45
C ASP A 105 -2.47 6.76 -32.40
N LEU A 106 -3.56 6.15 -31.93
CA LEU A 106 -4.39 5.26 -32.74
C LEU A 106 -5.00 5.99 -33.94
N SER A 107 -5.46 7.22 -33.73
CA SER A 107 -5.98 8.06 -34.82
C SER A 107 -4.88 8.40 -35.83
N GLN A 108 -3.66 8.70 -35.37
CA GLN A 108 -2.52 8.97 -36.23
C GLN A 108 -2.14 7.73 -37.05
N ILE A 109 -2.10 6.55 -36.42
CA ILE A 109 -1.82 5.26 -37.10
C ILE A 109 -2.84 4.99 -38.21
N CYS A 110 -4.14 5.15 -37.90
CA CYS A 110 -5.20 4.94 -38.89
C CYS A 110 -5.06 5.88 -40.09
N ASN A 111 -4.69 7.14 -39.87
CA ASN A 111 -4.60 8.14 -40.93
C ASN A 111 -3.30 8.08 -41.74
N GLU A 112 -2.15 7.90 -41.07
CA GLU A 112 -0.82 8.05 -41.69
C GLU A 112 -0.20 6.73 -42.16
N ILE A 113 -0.64 5.60 -41.62
CA ILE A 113 -0.05 4.29 -41.90
C ILE A 113 -1.07 3.34 -42.52
N LEU A 114 -2.24 3.19 -41.90
CA LEU A 114 -3.27 2.28 -42.42
C LEU A 114 -4.13 2.92 -43.51
N GLU A 115 -4.04 4.24 -43.70
CA GLU A 115 -4.85 5.03 -44.64
C GLU A 115 -6.37 4.73 -44.57
N THR A 116 -6.86 4.38 -43.38
CA THR A 116 -8.25 3.94 -43.15
C THR A 116 -8.96 4.89 -42.21
N LYS A 117 -10.17 5.32 -42.58
CA LYS A 117 -11.02 6.14 -41.71
C LYS A 117 -11.80 5.24 -40.75
N PRO A 118 -11.73 5.47 -39.42
CA PRO A 118 -12.58 4.75 -38.48
C PRO A 118 -14.05 5.07 -38.76
N LYS A 119 -14.91 4.05 -38.68
CA LYS A 119 -16.36 4.22 -38.81
C LYS A 119 -16.95 4.93 -37.58
N GLU A 120 -16.41 4.64 -36.39
CA GLU A 120 -16.75 5.27 -35.11
C GLU A 120 -15.51 5.53 -34.25
N LYS A 121 -15.56 6.53 -33.38
CA LYS A 121 -14.42 6.92 -32.51
C LYS A 121 -14.02 5.83 -31.51
N ASN A 122 -14.92 4.91 -31.19
CA ASN A 122 -14.70 3.83 -30.22
C ASN A 122 -14.03 2.58 -30.83
N ASP A 123 -13.96 2.46 -32.16
CA ASP A 123 -13.46 1.25 -32.85
C ASP A 123 -12.00 1.35 -33.30
N LEU A 124 -11.32 2.48 -33.03
CA LEU A 124 -9.94 2.73 -33.45
C LEU A 124 -8.99 1.61 -33.04
N ARG A 125 -9.15 1.09 -31.82
CA ARG A 125 -8.24 0.12 -31.24
C ARG A 125 -8.39 -1.26 -31.90
N ASP A 126 -9.63 -1.68 -32.15
CA ASP A 126 -9.93 -2.93 -32.84
C ASP A 126 -9.53 -2.87 -34.31
N LEU A 127 -9.74 -1.72 -34.96
CA LEU A 127 -9.30 -1.49 -36.34
C LEU A 127 -7.79 -1.63 -36.47
N VAL A 128 -7.01 -1.03 -35.56
CA VAL A 128 -5.55 -1.16 -35.56
C VAL A 128 -5.15 -2.62 -35.29
N LYS A 129 -5.77 -3.30 -34.31
CA LYS A 129 -5.48 -4.73 -34.01
C LYS A 129 -5.74 -5.67 -35.18
N GLN A 130 -6.75 -5.40 -36.00
CA GLN A 130 -7.10 -6.25 -37.14
C GLN A 130 -6.14 -6.10 -38.33
N ASN A 131 -5.48 -4.95 -38.46
CA ASN A 131 -4.67 -4.61 -39.64
C ASN A 131 -3.17 -4.57 -39.37
N ILE A 132 -2.75 -4.74 -38.13
CA ILE A 132 -1.35 -4.64 -37.75
C ILE A 132 -0.58 -5.92 -38.09
N THR A 133 0.54 -5.74 -38.79
CA THR A 133 1.55 -6.77 -39.02
C THR A 133 2.85 -6.37 -38.31
N LYS A 134 3.86 -7.25 -38.32
CA LYS A 134 5.18 -6.91 -37.76
C LYS A 134 5.84 -5.76 -38.52
N GLU A 135 5.65 -5.69 -39.83
CA GLU A 135 6.17 -4.62 -40.69
C GLU A 135 5.51 -3.28 -40.34
N ILE A 136 4.18 -3.29 -40.18
CA ILE A 136 3.43 -2.11 -39.76
C ILE A 136 3.83 -1.67 -38.35
N LEU A 137 4.09 -2.61 -37.43
CA LEU A 137 4.58 -2.28 -36.09
C LEU A 137 5.94 -1.56 -36.15
N ILE A 138 6.87 -2.02 -36.99
CA ILE A 138 8.16 -1.35 -37.22
C ILE A 138 7.94 0.07 -37.75
N GLU A 139 7.01 0.25 -38.69
CA GLU A 139 6.66 1.56 -39.23
C GLU A 139 6.05 2.49 -38.18
N ILE A 140 5.13 1.99 -37.34
CA ILE A 140 4.54 2.74 -36.22
C ILE A 140 5.61 3.18 -35.23
N GLN A 141 6.56 2.28 -34.90
CA GLN A 141 7.68 2.61 -34.02
C GLN A 141 8.63 3.61 -34.70
N GLY A 142 8.87 3.53 -36.00
CA GLY A 142 9.73 4.46 -36.72
C GLY A 142 9.14 5.88 -36.85
N LYS A 143 7.83 5.99 -37.10
CA LYS A 143 7.18 7.27 -37.43
C LYS A 143 6.45 7.92 -36.25
N ILE A 144 5.75 7.14 -35.42
CA ILE A 144 4.74 7.67 -34.49
C ILE A 144 5.13 7.54 -33.03
N THR A 145 5.76 6.44 -32.62
CA THR A 145 5.97 6.14 -31.18
C THR A 145 7.44 6.01 -30.77
N GLY A 146 8.38 5.99 -31.71
CA GLY A 146 9.74 5.58 -31.41
C GLY A 146 9.81 4.11 -30.95
N LYS A 147 10.97 3.69 -30.44
CA LYS A 147 11.13 2.38 -29.81
C LYS A 147 10.23 2.25 -28.59
N ALA A 148 9.53 1.12 -28.49
CA ALA A 148 8.75 0.74 -27.33
C ALA A 148 9.53 -0.24 -26.45
N PHE A 149 9.60 0.05 -25.15
CA PHE A 149 10.35 -0.76 -24.19
C PHE A 149 9.66 -0.81 -22.83
N SER A 150 9.97 -1.84 -22.04
CA SER A 150 9.67 -1.87 -20.60
C SER A 150 10.92 -2.18 -19.81
N LEU A 151 10.90 -1.73 -18.56
CA LEU A 151 11.83 -2.19 -17.56
C LEU A 151 11.54 -3.67 -17.25
N CYS A 152 12.58 -4.53 -17.27
CA CYS A 152 12.40 -5.93 -16.92
C CYS A 152 11.89 -6.07 -15.48
N VAL A 153 11.02 -7.07 -15.25
CA VAL A 153 10.40 -7.33 -13.93
C VAL A 153 11.46 -7.46 -12.83
N LYS A 154 12.55 -8.18 -13.08
CA LYS A 154 13.67 -8.36 -12.14
C LYS A 154 14.29 -7.04 -11.66
N VAL A 155 14.27 -5.99 -12.48
CA VAL A 155 14.85 -4.69 -12.11
C VAL A 155 13.90 -3.93 -11.20
N ARG A 156 12.59 -3.95 -11.50
CA ARG A 156 11.57 -3.39 -10.59
C ARG A 156 11.62 -4.08 -9.24
N GLU A 157 11.59 -5.41 -9.24
CA GLU A 157 11.70 -6.23 -8.03
C GLU A 157 12.98 -5.91 -7.25
N TRP A 158 14.11 -5.72 -7.93
CA TRP A 158 15.37 -5.37 -7.29
C TRP A 158 15.31 -4.01 -6.58
N ILE A 159 14.81 -2.97 -7.24
CA ILE A 159 14.71 -1.63 -6.64
C ILE A 159 13.69 -1.63 -5.49
N ASP A 160 12.55 -2.28 -5.68
CA ASP A 160 11.52 -2.43 -4.65
C ASP A 160 12.07 -3.19 -3.43
N TYR A 161 12.83 -4.26 -3.65
CA TYR A 161 13.45 -5.05 -2.59
C TYR A 161 14.52 -4.25 -1.82
N MET A 162 15.31 -3.42 -2.51
CA MET A 162 16.25 -2.51 -1.84
C MET A 162 15.52 -1.44 -1.02
N CYS A 163 14.46 -0.84 -1.55
CA CYS A 163 13.65 0.12 -0.81
C CYS A 163 13.00 -0.54 0.41
N PHE A 164 12.48 -1.76 0.25
CA PHE A 164 11.93 -2.54 1.34
C PHE A 164 12.97 -2.82 2.44
N ALA A 165 14.20 -3.16 2.07
CA ALA A 165 15.29 -3.35 3.02
C ALA A 165 15.67 -2.05 3.74
N PHE A 166 15.66 -0.92 3.02
CA PHE A 166 15.97 0.42 3.54
C PHE A 166 14.92 0.89 4.56
N PHE A 167 13.63 0.76 4.24
CA PHE A 167 12.53 1.21 5.10
C PHE A 167 12.05 0.17 6.12
N GLY A 168 12.35 -1.10 5.90
CA GLY A 168 11.82 -2.21 6.69
C GLY A 168 10.30 -2.42 6.54
N ASN A 169 9.70 -1.91 5.46
CA ASN A 169 8.28 -2.08 5.14
C ASN A 169 7.98 -1.81 3.66
N SER A 170 6.77 -2.19 3.19
CA SER A 170 6.32 -2.00 1.80
C SER A 170 5.56 -0.69 1.53
N ARG A 171 5.29 0.12 2.57
CA ARG A 171 4.46 1.34 2.42
C ARG A 171 5.27 2.49 1.85
N GLU A 172 6.50 2.61 2.32
CA GLU A 172 7.43 3.63 1.86
C GLU A 172 8.16 3.11 0.62
N THR A 173 8.01 3.85 -0.48
CA THR A 173 8.65 3.53 -1.75
C THR A 173 9.75 4.54 -2.06
N PHE A 174 10.45 4.33 -3.17
CA PHE A 174 11.46 5.26 -3.68
C PHE A 174 10.97 6.72 -3.76
N SER A 175 9.70 6.94 -4.07
CA SER A 175 9.07 8.26 -4.07
C SER A 175 9.14 8.98 -2.72
N THR A 176 9.09 8.24 -1.61
CA THR A 176 9.20 8.80 -0.25
C THR A 176 10.58 9.45 -0.03
N ILE A 177 11.64 8.79 -0.51
CA ILE A 177 13.02 9.29 -0.40
C ILE A 177 13.19 10.55 -1.24
N ILE A 178 12.62 10.54 -2.45
CA ILE A 178 12.60 11.71 -3.32
C ILE A 178 11.93 12.88 -2.63
N LEU A 179 10.74 12.68 -2.06
CA LEU A 179 10.01 13.73 -1.33
C LEU A 179 10.82 14.27 -0.15
N SER A 180 11.58 13.41 0.52
CA SER A 180 12.49 13.83 1.58
C SER A 180 13.63 14.70 1.06
N ASN A 181 14.29 14.27 -0.02
CA ASN A 181 15.47 14.95 -0.56
C ASN A 181 15.14 16.29 -1.22
N ILE A 182 13.93 16.48 -1.72
CA ILE A 182 13.45 17.79 -2.19
C ILE A 182 12.92 18.68 -1.05
N GLY A 183 13.02 18.24 0.20
CA GLY A 183 12.62 19.02 1.38
C GLY A 183 11.11 19.09 1.63
N ARG A 184 10.31 18.27 0.93
CA ARG A 184 8.85 18.19 1.19
C ARG A 184 8.52 17.33 2.41
N GLN A 185 9.43 16.44 2.79
CA GLN A 185 9.32 15.63 4.00
C GLN A 185 10.61 15.74 4.81
N ASN A 186 10.50 16.31 6.01
CA ASN A 186 11.64 16.44 6.91
C ASN A 186 11.54 15.36 7.97
N TYR A 187 12.62 14.59 8.14
CA TYR A 187 12.77 13.65 9.24
C TYR A 187 13.48 14.32 10.40
N VAL A 188 13.14 13.89 11.62
CA VAL A 188 13.86 14.34 12.81
C VAL A 188 15.28 13.78 12.74
N ASN A 189 16.27 14.65 12.96
CA ASN A 189 17.66 14.21 13.06
C ASN A 189 17.90 13.54 14.41
N TYR A 190 18.26 12.25 14.37
CA TYR A 190 18.71 11.50 15.54
C TYR A 190 19.88 10.60 15.15
N GLU A 191 20.75 10.30 16.11
CA GLU A 191 21.87 9.40 15.89
C GLU A 191 21.37 7.96 15.73
N ILE A 192 21.79 7.31 14.63
CA ILE A 192 21.46 5.91 14.38
C ILE A 192 22.44 5.04 15.17
N SER A 193 22.04 4.62 16.37
CA SER A 193 22.74 3.61 17.16
C SER A 193 22.10 2.23 16.94
N GLY A 194 22.80 1.28 16.30
CA GLY A 194 22.33 -0.10 16.22
C GLY A 194 22.85 -0.93 15.06
N ASN A 195 22.65 -2.23 15.16
CA ASN A 195 22.85 -3.18 14.07
C ASN A 195 21.67 -3.11 13.07
N SER A 196 21.92 -3.49 11.82
CA SER A 196 20.88 -3.62 10.79
C SER A 196 19.65 -4.38 11.33
N PHE A 197 18.45 -3.89 10.99
CA PHE A 197 17.18 -4.53 11.34
C PHE A 197 17.13 -5.98 10.84
N PHE A 198 17.64 -6.22 9.63
CA PHE A 198 17.80 -7.55 9.07
C PHE A 198 19.23 -8.03 9.28
N LYS A 199 19.38 -9.15 9.99
CA LYS A 199 20.69 -9.74 10.32
C LYS A 199 21.18 -10.77 9.31
N SER A 200 20.32 -11.22 8.41
CA SER A 200 20.64 -12.23 7.42
C SER A 200 19.75 -12.11 6.20
N LYS A 201 20.22 -12.66 5.08
CA LYS A 201 19.46 -12.79 3.83
C LYS A 201 18.11 -13.48 4.04
N ASN A 202 18.11 -14.62 4.74
CA ASN A 202 16.86 -15.35 5.02
C ASN A 202 15.86 -14.51 5.84
N ALA A 203 16.34 -13.66 6.76
CA ALA A 203 15.46 -12.79 7.53
C ALA A 203 14.77 -11.74 6.64
N LEU A 204 15.51 -11.12 5.72
CA LEU A 204 14.94 -10.16 4.77
C LEU A 204 13.99 -10.84 3.78
N GLU A 205 14.38 -11.99 3.21
CA GLU A 205 13.55 -12.75 2.27
C GLU A 205 12.22 -13.20 2.87
N ASN A 206 12.25 -13.80 4.07
CA ASN A 206 11.03 -14.25 4.74
C ASN A 206 10.12 -13.06 5.07
N PHE A 207 10.70 -11.92 5.46
CA PHE A 207 9.94 -10.72 5.80
C PHE A 207 9.32 -10.06 4.57
N HIS A 208 10.05 -10.01 3.45
CA HIS A 208 9.55 -9.52 2.17
C HIS A 208 8.43 -10.40 1.62
N LEU A 209 8.63 -11.73 1.61
CA LEU A 209 7.61 -12.68 1.18
C LEU A 209 6.32 -12.53 1.99
N TYR A 210 6.45 -12.36 3.31
CA TYR A 210 5.31 -12.11 4.18
C TYR A 210 4.54 -10.84 3.78
N TYR A 211 5.23 -9.73 3.46
CA TYR A 211 4.57 -8.51 3.03
C TYR A 211 3.85 -8.67 1.68
N ASN A 212 4.47 -9.36 0.72
CA ASN A 212 3.86 -9.61 -0.58
C ASN A 212 2.59 -10.46 -0.46
N VAL A 213 2.64 -11.54 0.34
CA VAL A 213 1.45 -12.36 0.62
C VAL A 213 0.37 -11.53 1.32
N LYS A 214 0.74 -10.69 2.28
CA LYS A 214 -0.21 -9.82 2.98
C LYS A 214 -0.86 -8.80 2.05
N GLU A 215 -0.12 -8.16 1.16
CA GLU A 215 -0.68 -7.20 0.21
C GLU A 215 -1.56 -7.88 -0.83
N TYR A 216 -1.12 -9.01 -1.38
CA TYR A 216 -1.94 -9.83 -2.27
C TYR A 216 -3.28 -10.18 -1.62
N LEU A 217 -3.24 -10.75 -0.42
CA LEU A 217 -4.45 -11.05 0.34
C LEU A 217 -5.29 -9.80 0.59
N TYR A 218 -4.68 -8.67 0.98
CA TYR A 218 -5.45 -7.45 1.25
C TYR A 218 -6.17 -6.93 0.00
N ASN A 219 -5.52 -6.98 -1.17
CA ASN A 219 -6.11 -6.51 -2.42
C ASN A 219 -7.22 -7.43 -2.90
N GLU A 220 -6.99 -8.74 -2.90
CA GLU A 220 -8.01 -9.76 -3.25
C GLU A 220 -9.23 -9.71 -2.30
N LEU A 221 -9.00 -9.42 -1.01
CA LEU A 221 -10.07 -9.32 -0.01
C LEU A 221 -10.92 -8.05 -0.15
N ILE A 222 -10.41 -7.02 -0.80
CA ILE A 222 -11.14 -5.77 -1.07
C ILE A 222 -11.96 -5.89 -2.36
N THR A 223 -11.45 -6.61 -3.35
CA THR A 223 -12.18 -6.97 -4.57
C THR A 223 -13.09 -8.17 -4.29
N LYS A 224 -14.25 -7.92 -3.69
CA LYS A 224 -15.27 -8.95 -3.43
C LYS A 224 -15.61 -9.78 -4.70
N ASP A 225 -15.83 -11.09 -4.48
CA ASP A 225 -16.50 -12.10 -5.33
C ASP A 225 -15.68 -13.24 -5.97
N SER A 226 -14.36 -13.34 -5.82
CA SER A 226 -13.62 -14.53 -6.26
C SER A 226 -13.43 -15.56 -5.14
N GLN A 227 -13.80 -16.82 -5.41
CA GLN A 227 -13.20 -17.96 -4.70
C GLN A 227 -11.69 -17.85 -4.88
N ILE A 228 -10.97 -17.66 -3.78
CA ILE A 228 -9.51 -17.52 -3.80
C ILE A 228 -8.92 -18.90 -4.11
N ASP A 229 -8.53 -19.12 -5.36
CA ASP A 229 -7.61 -20.19 -5.68
C ASP A 229 -6.19 -19.64 -5.50
N PHE A 230 -5.57 -19.98 -4.37
CA PHE A 230 -4.18 -19.63 -4.17
C PHE A 230 -3.34 -20.35 -5.24
N ASP A 231 -2.41 -19.66 -5.89
CA ASP A 231 -1.37 -20.31 -6.69
C ASP A 231 -0.70 -21.41 -5.84
N ASP A 232 -0.57 -22.62 -6.41
CA ASP A 232 0.02 -23.77 -5.73
C ASP A 232 1.45 -23.49 -5.25
N ASN A 233 2.16 -22.57 -5.91
CA ASN A 233 3.50 -22.12 -5.50
C ASN A 233 3.46 -21.30 -4.18
N ILE A 234 2.39 -20.51 -3.96
CA ILE A 234 2.17 -19.77 -2.71
C ILE A 234 1.69 -20.72 -1.61
N LYS A 235 0.81 -21.68 -1.93
CA LYS A 235 0.38 -22.73 -0.99
C LYS A 235 1.56 -23.58 -0.52
N GLU A 236 2.47 -23.98 -1.40
CA GLU A 236 3.67 -24.75 -1.06
C GLU A 236 4.67 -23.93 -0.24
N LYS A 237 4.98 -22.69 -0.65
CA LYS A 237 5.88 -21.81 0.11
C LYS A 237 5.31 -21.46 1.50
N ALA A 238 4.00 -21.28 1.61
CA ALA A 238 3.34 -21.08 2.91
C ALA A 238 3.40 -22.33 3.80
N LYS A 239 3.40 -23.54 3.23
CA LYS A 239 3.57 -24.81 3.94
C LYS A 239 5.01 -25.03 4.41
N GLU A 240 6.02 -24.58 3.67
CA GLU A 240 7.44 -24.62 4.08
C GLU A 240 7.75 -23.68 5.26
N ILE A 241 7.00 -22.57 5.37
CA ILE A 241 7.12 -21.59 6.47
C ILE A 241 6.58 -22.15 7.81
N LYS A 242 6.42 -23.47 7.97
CA LYS A 242 5.79 -24.12 9.14
C LYS A 242 6.34 -23.72 10.52
N SER A 243 7.63 -23.38 10.65
CA SER A 243 8.20 -22.92 11.93
C SER A 243 8.10 -21.39 12.14
N ASP A 244 7.99 -20.62 11.07
CA ASP A 244 7.78 -19.17 11.07
C ASP A 244 6.28 -18.80 10.97
N ILE A 245 5.38 -19.79 10.89
CA ILE A 245 3.91 -19.65 10.90
C ILE A 245 3.44 -18.76 12.07
N ALA A 246 4.06 -18.84 13.25
CA ALA A 246 3.70 -17.96 14.38
C ALA A 246 3.94 -16.46 14.09
N LYS A 247 4.92 -16.09 13.26
CA LYS A 247 5.11 -14.72 12.74
C LYS A 247 4.09 -14.41 11.64
N PHE A 248 3.94 -15.33 10.69
CA PHE A 248 3.06 -15.23 9.53
C PHE A 248 1.59 -14.99 9.92
N LEU A 249 1.11 -15.73 10.92
CA LEU A 249 -0.28 -15.63 11.37
C LEU A 249 -0.54 -14.36 12.17
N SER A 250 0.48 -13.81 12.88
CA SER A 250 0.37 -12.65 13.78
C SER A 250 -0.10 -11.35 13.14
N TYR A 251 -0.30 -11.33 11.83
CA TYR A 251 -0.74 -10.14 11.10
C TYR A 251 -1.92 -10.38 10.16
N PHE A 252 -2.50 -11.58 10.17
CA PHE A 252 -3.67 -11.90 9.36
C PHE A 252 -4.85 -11.00 9.76
N LYS A 253 -5.42 -10.28 8.78
CA LYS A 253 -6.73 -9.63 8.94
C LYS A 253 -7.82 -10.65 8.61
N GLU A 254 -8.90 -10.52 9.35
CA GLU A 254 -10.10 -11.36 9.35
C GLU A 254 -10.84 -11.36 8.01
N THR A 255 -10.51 -12.25 7.06
CA THR A 255 -11.47 -12.52 5.97
C THR A 255 -11.20 -13.85 5.24
N PHE A 256 -12.32 -14.50 4.88
CA PHE A 256 -12.50 -15.65 3.98
C PHE A 256 -11.48 -16.78 4.08
N VAL A 257 -11.48 -17.45 5.24
CA VAL A 257 -10.99 -18.82 5.31
C VAL A 257 -12.06 -19.70 5.93
N GLU A 258 -12.15 -20.95 5.48
CA GLU A 258 -13.08 -21.96 6.00
C GLU A 258 -13.14 -21.84 7.54
N PRO A 259 -14.34 -21.77 8.16
CA PRO A 259 -14.49 -21.48 9.58
C PRO A 259 -13.60 -22.34 10.50
N LYS A 260 -13.36 -23.61 10.12
CA LYS A 260 -12.45 -24.52 10.83
C LYS A 260 -11.00 -24.08 10.77
N PHE A 261 -10.50 -23.73 9.59
CA PHE A 261 -9.13 -23.25 9.41
C PHE A 261 -8.94 -21.87 10.07
N ARG A 262 -9.91 -20.96 9.94
CA ARG A 262 -9.87 -19.65 10.63
C ARG A 262 -9.77 -19.81 12.15
N LYS A 263 -10.53 -20.74 12.73
CA LYS A 263 -10.45 -21.07 14.15
C LYS A 263 -9.09 -21.67 14.54
N PHE A 264 -8.53 -22.56 13.71
CA PHE A 264 -7.19 -23.12 13.90
C PHE A 264 -6.13 -22.01 13.91
N ILE A 265 -6.15 -21.11 12.92
CA ILE A 265 -5.24 -19.97 12.83
C ILE A 265 -5.31 -19.08 14.07
N LEU A 266 -6.51 -18.71 14.51
CA LEU A 266 -6.71 -17.89 15.71
C LEU A 266 -6.20 -18.59 16.98
N LYS A 267 -6.30 -19.92 17.06
CA LYS A 267 -5.75 -20.68 18.19
C LYS A 267 -4.22 -20.61 18.21
N GLU A 268 -3.56 -20.85 17.08
CA GLU A 268 -2.09 -20.75 16.98
C GLU A 268 -1.59 -19.34 17.28
N LEU A 269 -2.33 -18.33 16.80
CA LEU A 269 -2.09 -16.92 17.11
C LEU A 269 -2.15 -16.57 18.58
N LEU A 270 -3.10 -17.16 19.29
CA LEU A 270 -3.30 -16.97 20.71
C LEU A 270 -2.32 -17.78 21.56
N ASN A 271 -1.79 -18.90 21.03
CA ASN A 271 -0.77 -19.71 21.71
C ASN A 271 0.61 -19.06 21.71
N GLN A 272 0.96 -18.23 20.73
CA GLN A 272 2.25 -17.54 20.68
C GLN A 272 2.26 -16.22 21.48
N VAL A 273 3.38 -15.89 22.11
CA VAL A 273 3.55 -14.67 22.95
C VAL A 273 4.68 -13.75 22.46
N LYS A 274 5.07 -13.86 21.19
CA LYS A 274 6.24 -13.16 20.66
C LYS A 274 5.89 -12.04 19.70
N TYR A 275 4.79 -12.16 18.97
CA TYR A 275 4.43 -11.25 17.88
C TYR A 275 3.02 -10.68 18.04
N CYS A 276 2.85 -9.43 17.62
CA CYS A 276 1.56 -8.72 17.57
C CYS A 276 0.71 -8.80 18.84
N LEU A 277 1.37 -8.74 19.99
CA LEU A 277 0.73 -8.77 21.31
C LEU A 277 -0.41 -7.75 21.44
N GLY A 278 -0.24 -6.57 20.85
CA GLY A 278 -1.26 -5.52 20.81
C GLY A 278 -2.53 -5.86 20.00
N ARG A 279 -2.59 -7.00 19.31
CA ARG A 279 -3.76 -7.50 18.56
C ARG A 279 -4.51 -8.62 19.28
N ARG A 280 -3.96 -9.16 20.37
CA ARG A 280 -4.51 -10.33 21.06
C ARG A 280 -5.97 -10.16 21.48
N GLY A 281 -6.36 -8.94 21.90
CA GLY A 281 -7.75 -8.64 22.24
C GLY A 281 -8.74 -8.88 21.08
N LYS A 282 -8.35 -8.47 19.86
CA LYS A 282 -9.17 -8.70 18.65
C LYS A 282 -9.25 -10.18 18.29
N TRP A 283 -8.12 -10.89 18.34
CA TRP A 283 -8.11 -12.34 18.09
C TRP A 283 -8.99 -13.11 19.07
N TRP A 284 -8.96 -12.75 20.35
CA TRP A 284 -9.85 -13.33 21.34
C TRP A 284 -11.32 -13.08 21.01
N ILE A 285 -11.69 -11.84 20.64
CA ILE A 285 -13.07 -11.51 20.26
C ILE A 285 -13.56 -12.37 19.09
N GLU A 286 -12.73 -12.53 18.05
CA GLU A 286 -13.09 -13.39 16.91
C GLU A 286 -13.13 -14.87 17.27
N TYR A 287 -12.16 -15.34 18.06
CA TYR A 287 -12.12 -16.74 18.48
C TYR A 287 -13.35 -17.09 19.34
N ILE A 288 -13.79 -16.19 20.22
CA ILE A 288 -15.01 -16.34 21.02
C ILE A 288 -16.25 -16.48 20.13
N LYS A 289 -16.35 -15.74 19.02
CA LYS A 289 -17.49 -15.85 18.07
C LYS A 289 -17.58 -17.24 17.42
N MET A 290 -16.47 -17.99 17.37
CA MET A 290 -16.36 -19.29 16.68
C MET A 290 -16.29 -20.48 17.65
N ASP A 291 -16.27 -20.24 18.96
CA ASP A 291 -16.19 -21.29 19.96
C ASP A 291 -17.53 -21.45 20.68
N SER A 292 -18.04 -22.68 20.74
CA SER A 292 -19.27 -23.00 21.47
C SER A 292 -19.13 -22.77 22.97
N SER A 293 -17.90 -22.78 23.51
CA SER A 293 -17.59 -22.57 24.92
C SER A 293 -17.31 -21.09 25.24
N ILE A 294 -18.19 -20.19 24.79
CA ILE A 294 -18.07 -18.72 24.89
C ILE A 294 -17.62 -18.28 26.28
N ILE A 295 -18.21 -18.85 27.34
CA ILE A 295 -17.91 -18.51 28.73
C ILE A 295 -16.45 -18.80 29.10
N LYS A 296 -15.99 -20.04 28.85
CA LYS A 296 -14.65 -20.49 29.19
C LYS A 296 -13.60 -19.67 28.44
N VAL A 297 -13.84 -19.47 27.14
CA VAL A 297 -12.95 -18.69 26.27
C VAL A 297 -12.91 -17.22 26.68
N SER A 298 -14.05 -16.62 27.04
CA SER A 298 -14.10 -15.23 27.52
C SER A 298 -13.35 -15.03 28.83
N LEU A 299 -13.38 -16.03 29.73
CA LEU A 299 -12.61 -16.01 30.98
C LEU A 299 -11.10 -16.09 30.73
N LEU A 300 -10.68 -16.97 29.82
CA LEU A 300 -9.27 -17.08 29.40
C LEU A 300 -8.79 -15.77 28.77
N ALA A 301 -9.58 -15.20 27.86
CA ALA A 301 -9.29 -13.92 27.22
C ALA A 301 -9.19 -12.75 28.23
N SER A 302 -10.01 -12.77 29.29
CA SER A 302 -9.96 -11.73 30.33
C SER A 302 -8.73 -11.81 31.22
N LYS A 303 -8.10 -12.98 31.31
CA LYS A 303 -6.85 -13.21 32.06
C LYS A 303 -5.60 -12.94 31.25
N ASP A 304 -5.71 -12.78 29.94
CA ASP A 304 -4.57 -12.49 29.06
C ASP A 304 -4.06 -11.06 29.27
N HIS A 305 -2.80 -10.94 29.73
CA HIS A 305 -2.16 -9.67 30.05
C HIS A 305 -1.98 -8.74 28.84
N PHE A 306 -1.97 -9.27 27.62
CA PHE A 306 -1.79 -8.48 26.40
C PHE A 306 -3.11 -7.93 25.84
N VAL A 307 -4.25 -8.31 26.42
CA VAL A 307 -5.57 -7.78 26.05
C VAL A 307 -5.76 -6.41 26.69
N ARG A 308 -5.82 -5.38 25.84
CA ARG A 308 -6.01 -3.98 26.25
C ARG A 308 -7.40 -3.75 26.85
N ASN A 309 -7.54 -2.69 27.64
CA ASN A 309 -8.76 -2.38 28.39
C ASN A 309 -10.04 -2.32 27.53
N GLY A 310 -9.98 -1.71 26.33
CA GLY A 310 -11.13 -1.62 25.43
C GLY A 310 -11.63 -3.00 24.96
N ASP A 311 -10.71 -3.86 24.51
CA ASP A 311 -11.04 -5.23 24.11
C ASP A 311 -11.49 -6.07 25.31
N ARG A 312 -10.84 -5.91 26.47
CA ARG A 312 -11.21 -6.59 27.73
C ARG A 312 -12.64 -6.22 28.17
N TYR A 313 -13.00 -4.94 28.06
CA TYR A 313 -14.35 -4.45 28.33
C TYR A 313 -15.35 -5.07 27.35
N ALA A 314 -15.02 -5.12 26.06
CA ALA A 314 -15.86 -5.75 25.04
C ALA A 314 -16.06 -7.25 25.32
N ILE A 315 -14.99 -7.99 25.64
CA ILE A 315 -15.04 -9.42 26.01
C ILE A 315 -15.94 -9.63 27.24
N LYS A 316 -15.73 -8.86 28.30
CA LYS A 316 -16.49 -8.99 29.55
C LYS A 316 -17.96 -8.66 29.37
N ASN A 317 -18.29 -7.54 28.71
CA ASN A 317 -19.67 -7.08 28.62
C ASN A 317 -20.47 -7.73 27.50
N LYS A 318 -19.86 -7.94 26.34
CA LYS A 318 -20.57 -8.48 25.18
C LYS A 318 -20.73 -9.99 25.24
N TYR A 319 -19.75 -10.70 25.81
CA TYR A 319 -19.70 -12.17 25.77
C TYR A 319 -19.85 -12.81 27.15
N TYR A 320 -19.06 -12.41 28.15
CA TYR A 320 -19.10 -13.04 29.47
C TYR A 320 -20.39 -12.71 30.27
N ASN A 321 -20.68 -11.42 30.49
CA ASN A 321 -21.84 -10.98 31.27
C ASN A 321 -23.17 -11.38 30.61
N LYS A 322 -23.23 -11.27 29.27
CA LYS A 322 -24.41 -11.69 28.49
C LYS A 322 -24.65 -13.20 28.58
N ALA A 323 -23.60 -14.02 28.51
CA ALA A 323 -23.72 -15.47 28.66
C ALA A 323 -24.10 -15.90 30.09
N TYR A 324 -23.67 -15.15 31.12
CA TYR A 324 -24.03 -15.41 32.52
C TYR A 324 -25.32 -14.74 33.00
N LYS A 325 -26.02 -13.97 32.15
CA LYS A 325 -27.17 -13.11 32.55
C LYS A 325 -26.91 -12.26 33.80
N LYS A 326 -25.64 -11.91 34.08
CA LYS A 326 -25.28 -11.07 35.21
C LYS A 326 -25.51 -9.61 34.81
N ASN A 327 -26.54 -8.99 35.38
CA ASN A 327 -26.76 -7.55 35.30
C ASN A 327 -25.64 -6.84 36.07
N GLN A 328 -24.64 -6.31 35.36
CA GLN A 328 -23.74 -5.32 35.93
C GLN A 328 -24.22 -3.92 35.58
N ARG A 329 -24.25 -3.04 36.59
CA ARG A 329 -24.44 -1.60 36.40
C ARG A 329 -23.29 -1.05 35.53
N PRO A 330 -23.53 -0.07 34.64
CA PRO A 330 -22.48 0.56 33.87
C PRO A 330 -21.39 1.10 34.82
N ILE A 331 -20.13 0.75 34.55
CA ILE A 331 -18.98 1.02 35.44
C ILE A 331 -18.57 2.50 35.42
N LEU A 332 -19.14 3.31 34.54
CA LEU A 332 -18.81 4.72 34.40
C LEU A 332 -20.09 5.53 34.24
N GLU A 333 -20.40 6.35 35.24
CA GLU A 333 -21.43 7.39 35.17
C GLU A 333 -20.88 8.56 34.36
N TYR A 334 -21.21 8.60 33.07
CA TYR A 334 -20.96 9.76 32.24
C TYR A 334 -22.25 10.59 32.14
N THR A 335 -22.15 11.92 32.25
CA THR A 335 -23.27 12.78 31.85
C THR A 335 -23.34 12.79 30.33
N ILE A 336 -24.39 12.20 29.77
CA ILE A 336 -24.67 12.29 28.33
C ILE A 336 -25.42 13.60 28.08
N LYS A 337 -24.87 14.45 27.22
CA LYS A 337 -25.55 15.65 26.71
C LYS A 337 -25.86 15.43 25.24
N THR A 338 -27.14 15.56 24.88
CA THR A 338 -27.62 15.43 23.51
C THR A 338 -27.66 16.80 22.84
N ILE A 339 -27.18 16.86 21.61
CA ILE A 339 -27.25 18.02 20.73
C ILE A 339 -28.03 17.59 19.49
N THR A 340 -28.97 18.43 19.05
CA THR A 340 -29.77 18.21 17.84
C THR A 340 -29.30 19.18 16.75
N GLY A 341 -29.14 18.69 15.53
CA GLY A 341 -28.74 19.50 14.37
C GLY A 341 -29.54 19.12 13.13
N LYS A 342 -29.78 20.09 12.24
CA LYS A 342 -30.47 19.86 10.96
C LYS A 342 -29.49 19.24 9.96
N ILE A 343 -29.82 18.08 9.40
CA ILE A 343 -29.01 17.45 8.35
C ILE A 343 -29.26 18.17 7.02
N LEU A 344 -28.19 18.52 6.29
CA LEU A 344 -28.30 19.18 4.99
C LEU A 344 -28.33 18.20 3.83
N ALA A 345 -27.46 17.18 3.86
CA ALA A 345 -27.45 16.08 2.89
C ALA A 345 -26.61 14.91 3.41
N LYS A 346 -26.90 13.71 2.90
CA LYS A 346 -25.99 12.57 3.01
C LYS A 346 -25.08 12.64 1.79
N ASN A 347 -23.79 12.93 1.98
CA ASN A 347 -22.84 12.92 0.87
C ASN A 347 -22.77 11.49 0.31
N THR A 348 -23.20 11.26 -0.93
CA THR A 348 -23.22 9.92 -1.53
C THR A 348 -21.82 9.31 -1.67
N ALA A 349 -20.77 10.13 -1.65
CA ALA A 349 -19.38 9.70 -1.74
C ALA A 349 -18.69 9.54 -0.36
N SER A 350 -19.30 9.98 0.75
CA SER A 350 -18.69 9.83 2.08
C SER A 350 -19.72 9.46 3.15
N THR A 351 -19.35 8.56 4.07
CA THR A 351 -20.21 8.16 5.20
C THR A 351 -20.40 9.26 6.26
N ARG A 352 -19.87 10.47 6.03
CA ARG A 352 -19.95 11.58 6.97
C ARG A 352 -21.25 12.35 6.76
N LEU A 353 -21.99 12.55 7.85
CA LEU A 353 -23.18 13.38 7.88
C LEU A 353 -22.77 14.86 7.91
N ILE A 354 -23.43 15.67 7.09
CA ILE A 354 -23.23 17.13 7.04
C ILE A 354 -24.46 17.80 7.66
N PHE A 355 -24.21 18.67 8.64
CA PHE A 355 -25.23 19.42 9.36
C PHE A 355 -25.22 20.88 8.96
N CYS A 356 -26.34 21.55 9.19
CA CYS A 356 -26.43 23.00 9.19
C CYS A 356 -25.87 23.49 10.52
N GLY A 357 -24.75 24.18 10.48
CA GLY A 357 -24.18 24.89 11.62
C GLY A 357 -25.14 25.97 12.14
N LEU A 358 -24.92 26.38 13.38
CA LEU A 358 -25.67 27.47 14.02
C LEU A 358 -25.38 28.82 13.36
N ASP A 359 -24.27 28.93 12.65
CA ASP A 359 -23.88 30.03 11.78
C ASP A 359 -24.50 29.95 10.37
N GLY A 360 -25.31 28.91 10.09
CA GLY A 360 -25.94 28.66 8.80
C GLY A 360 -25.04 27.97 7.77
N ASN A 361 -23.76 27.72 8.10
CA ASN A 361 -22.82 27.06 7.19
C ASN A 361 -22.85 25.54 7.33
N PRO A 362 -22.56 24.76 6.26
CA PRO A 362 -22.41 23.32 6.37
C PRO A 362 -21.23 22.94 7.28
N CYS A 363 -21.45 22.06 8.25
CA CYS A 363 -20.43 21.61 9.19
C CYS A 363 -20.52 20.11 9.51
N ASN A 364 -19.47 19.54 10.08
CA ASN A 364 -19.51 18.16 10.61
C ASN A 364 -20.07 18.11 12.06
N VAL A 365 -20.20 16.89 12.60
CA VAL A 365 -20.76 16.64 13.94
C VAL A 365 -19.93 17.30 15.04
N GLU A 366 -18.60 17.22 14.91
CA GLU A 366 -17.66 17.75 15.88
C GLU A 366 -17.67 19.28 15.89
N GLU A 367 -17.73 19.92 14.73
CA GLU A 367 -17.87 21.36 14.56
C GLU A 367 -19.19 21.87 15.14
N LEU A 368 -20.30 21.19 14.87
CA LEU A 368 -21.59 21.54 15.47
C LEU A 368 -21.55 21.47 17.00
N ALA A 369 -20.92 20.43 17.54
CA ALA A 369 -20.74 20.29 18.99
C ALA A 369 -19.87 21.41 19.58
N ILE A 370 -18.83 21.85 18.87
CA ILE A 370 -17.98 22.98 19.25
C ILE A 370 -18.78 24.29 19.24
N GLN A 371 -19.58 24.54 18.19
CA GLN A 371 -20.43 25.73 18.11
C GLN A 371 -21.42 25.79 19.27
N VAL A 372 -22.11 24.68 19.56
CA VAL A 372 -23.03 24.58 20.70
C VAL A 372 -22.30 24.78 22.03
N LYS A 373 -21.12 24.18 22.20
CA LYS A 373 -20.29 24.38 23.39
C LYS A 373 -19.91 25.86 23.56
N ASN A 374 -19.52 26.55 22.49
CA ASN A 374 -19.10 27.95 22.55
C ASN A 374 -20.26 28.90 22.87
N ILE A 375 -21.46 28.62 22.38
CA ILE A 375 -22.67 29.39 22.74
C ILE A 375 -23.09 29.12 24.18
N LEU A 376 -22.94 27.88 24.65
CA LEU A 376 -23.25 27.52 26.03
C LEU A 376 -22.14 27.90 27.02
N ALA A 377 -20.91 28.17 26.55
CA ALA A 377 -19.74 28.45 27.40
C ALA A 377 -19.94 29.65 28.37
N PRO A 378 -20.54 30.78 27.96
CA PRO A 378 -20.86 31.88 28.87
C PRO A 378 -21.83 31.46 29.99
N TYR A 379 -22.82 30.62 29.66
CA TYR A 379 -23.84 30.11 30.59
C TYR A 379 -23.35 28.91 31.41
N LEU A 380 -22.28 28.24 30.98
CA LEU A 380 -21.65 27.13 31.70
C LEU A 380 -20.84 27.62 32.91
N SER A 381 -20.44 28.89 32.99
CA SER A 381 -19.83 29.47 34.19
C SER A 381 -20.76 29.42 35.42
N ILE A 382 -22.08 29.43 35.20
CA ILE A 382 -23.11 29.28 36.24
C ILE A 382 -23.34 27.80 36.61
N ILE A 383 -22.91 26.85 35.77
CA ILE A 383 -23.19 25.40 35.91
C ILE A 383 -21.92 24.56 36.19
N ASN A 384 -20.72 25.12 36.01
CA ASN A 384 -19.43 24.40 36.04
C ASN A 384 -18.90 24.03 37.43
N TRP A 385 -19.72 24.06 38.48
CA TRP A 385 -19.29 23.52 39.77
C TRP A 385 -19.26 21.96 39.81
N MET A 386 -19.76 21.25 38.79
CA MET A 386 -19.79 19.78 38.81
C MET A 386 -19.46 19.11 37.46
N VAL A 387 -18.22 18.61 37.38
CA VAL A 387 -17.72 17.43 36.63
C VAL A 387 -17.49 17.56 35.11
N GLY A 388 -16.30 17.10 34.68
CA GLY A 388 -15.82 17.05 33.29
C GLY A 388 -16.63 16.10 32.39
N ARG A 389 -16.82 16.48 31.12
CA ARG A 389 -17.82 15.84 30.22
C ARG A 389 -17.31 15.65 28.78
N LEU A 390 -17.67 14.50 28.20
CA LEU A 390 -17.65 14.21 26.76
C LEU A 390 -19.08 14.35 26.20
N PHE A 391 -19.21 14.74 24.93
CA PHE A 391 -20.49 14.98 24.25
C PHE A 391 -20.83 13.84 23.28
N THR A 392 -22.11 13.51 23.12
CA THR A 392 -22.60 12.54 22.12
C THR A 392 -23.77 13.16 21.35
N VAL A 393 -23.66 13.24 20.03
CA VAL A 393 -24.70 13.82 19.15
C VAL A 393 -25.67 12.71 18.72
N ARG A 394 -26.98 12.94 18.88
CA ARG A 394 -28.02 12.02 18.40
C ARG A 394 -28.68 12.65 17.18
N VAL A 395 -28.76 11.86 16.12
CA VAL A 395 -29.33 12.26 14.82
C VAL A 395 -30.76 11.75 14.77
N GLU A 396 -31.73 12.66 14.67
CA GLU A 396 -33.12 12.33 14.37
C GLU A 396 -33.35 12.49 12.86
N PHE A 397 -34.10 11.55 12.28
CA PHE A 397 -34.39 11.46 10.84
C PHE A 397 -35.70 12.15 10.48
#